data_AF-A0A3M6KFU6-F1
#
_entry.id   AF-A0A3M6KFU6-F1
#
_cell.length_a   1.000
_cell.length_b   1.000
_cell.length_c   1.000
_cell.angle_alpha   90.00
_cell.angle_beta   90.00
_cell.angle_gamma   90.00
#
_symmetry.space_group_name_H-M   'P 1'
#
loop_
_entity.id
_entity.type
_entity.pdbx_description
1 polymer ?
#
loop_
_entity_poly.entity_id
_entity_poly.type
_entity_poly.pdbx_seq_one_letter_code
_entity_poly.pdbx_strand_id
1 'polypeptide(L)'
;MNNEIGRKITSLTLMAIMVAGGLTFAVPGVMPAAYAANANLFVSAENSQFDNYMSGPQVIEVVVIDSDINDTDEAKGEPDVTVNGKVLRMVQAVDGNWYGYFADRDQALIADSTATTAGSGLDFGQFCAASTGTTVLGISTSETDGIAIS
;
A
#
# COMPACT_ATOMS: atom_id res chain seq x y z
N MET A 1 -22.92 -30.41 13.44
CA MET A 1 -21.75 -29.82 14.11
C MET A 1 -21.08 -28.94 13.08
N ASN A 2 -21.13 -27.64 13.32
CA ASN A 2 -20.82 -26.61 12.34
C ASN A 2 -19.30 -26.48 12.25
N ASN A 3 -18.71 -26.90 11.12
CA ASN A 3 -17.30 -26.65 10.83
C ASN A 3 -17.17 -25.21 10.31
N GLU A 4 -17.33 -24.24 11.20
CA GLU A 4 -16.96 -22.84 10.98
C GLU A 4 -15.59 -22.53 11.61
N ILE A 5 -14.72 -23.55 11.70
CA ILE A 5 -13.30 -23.35 12.02
C ILE A 5 -12.55 -23.11 10.71
N GLY A 6 -12.31 -21.84 10.42
CA GLY A 6 -10.93 -21.42 10.22
C GLY A 6 -10.40 -21.23 8.80
N ARG A 7 -11.22 -20.94 7.79
CA ARG A 7 -10.68 -20.16 6.66
C ARG A 7 -10.96 -18.69 6.94
N LYS A 8 -10.06 -18.03 7.70
CA LYS A 8 -9.90 -16.58 7.56
C LYS A 8 -9.62 -16.38 6.07
N ILE A 9 -10.63 -16.01 5.30
CA ILE A 9 -10.43 -15.48 3.97
C ILE A 9 -9.74 -14.17 4.26
N THR A 10 -8.40 -14.15 4.22
CA THR A 10 -7.56 -12.97 4.41
C THR A 10 -7.84 -12.05 3.24
N SER A 11 -8.88 -11.27 3.43
CA SER A 11 -9.34 -10.20 2.59
C SER A 11 -8.82 -8.93 3.21
N LEU A 12 -8.16 -8.10 2.42
CA LEU A 12 -7.83 -6.75 2.84
C LEU A 12 -8.96 -5.83 2.41
N THR A 13 -9.69 -5.28 3.37
CA THR A 13 -10.61 -4.17 3.12
C THR A 13 -9.84 -2.87 3.38
N LEU A 14 -9.67 -2.03 2.37
CA LEU A 14 -9.08 -0.71 2.55
C LEU A 14 -10.07 0.16 3.32
N MET A 15 -9.76 0.43 4.59
CA MET A 15 -10.62 1.31 5.40
C MET A 15 -10.34 2.79 5.15
N ALA A 16 -9.08 3.15 4.85
CA ALA A 16 -8.70 4.49 4.44
C ALA A 16 -7.30 4.47 3.81
N ILE A 17 -7.16 5.07 2.63
CA ILE A 17 -5.88 5.63 2.16
C ILE A 17 -5.99 7.14 2.21
N MET A 18 -5.02 7.79 2.84
CA MET A 18 -4.99 9.24 2.98
C MET A 18 -3.62 9.74 2.54
N VAL A 19 -3.62 10.79 1.73
CA VAL A 19 -2.47 11.65 1.48
C VAL A 19 -2.69 12.94 2.26
N ALA A 20 -1.81 13.23 3.21
CA ALA A 20 -1.84 14.52 3.91
C ALA A 20 -1.10 15.58 3.08
N GLY A 21 -1.82 16.25 2.17
CA GLY A 21 -1.28 17.33 1.35
C GLY A 21 -2.34 17.97 0.45
N GLY A 22 -2.45 19.31 0.48
CA GLY A 22 -2.89 20.09 -0.66
C GLY A 22 -4.26 20.80 -0.67
N LEU A 23 -5.33 20.39 0.03
CA LEU A 23 -6.61 21.13 -0.03
C LEU A 23 -7.42 21.05 1.28
N THR A 24 -7.22 22.04 2.16
CA THR A 24 -8.16 22.32 3.25
C THR A 24 -9.33 23.15 2.73
N PHE A 25 -10.37 22.49 2.20
CA PHE A 25 -11.69 23.10 2.09
C PHE A 25 -12.46 22.86 3.39
N ALA A 26 -12.20 23.70 4.40
CA ALA A 26 -13.01 23.73 5.60
C ALA A 26 -14.39 24.36 5.27
N VAL A 27 -15.35 23.55 4.82
CA VAL A 27 -16.78 23.90 4.83
C VAL A 27 -17.42 23.20 6.03
N PRO A 28 -17.77 23.92 7.11
CA PRO A 28 -18.41 23.33 8.27
C PRO A 28 -19.82 22.82 7.91
N GLY A 29 -20.10 21.55 8.18
CA GLY A 29 -21.48 21.02 8.19
C GLY A 29 -21.82 19.95 7.16
N VAL A 30 -20.90 19.58 6.27
CA VAL A 30 -21.04 18.40 5.41
C VAL A 30 -19.84 17.52 5.66
N MET A 31 -20.01 16.43 6.41
CA MET A 31 -19.07 15.31 6.41
C MET A 31 -19.62 14.31 5.38
N PRO A 32 -19.10 14.24 4.14
CA PRO A 32 -19.40 13.12 3.27
C PRO A 32 -18.87 11.85 3.93
N ALA A 33 -19.60 10.74 3.79
CA ALA A 33 -19.02 9.43 4.00
C ALA A 33 -17.67 9.37 3.27
N ALA A 34 -16.63 8.87 3.94
CA ALA A 34 -15.24 8.93 3.51
C ALA A 34 -15.02 8.33 2.12
N TYR A 35 -15.23 9.13 1.09
CA TYR A 35 -14.63 9.00 -0.23
C TYR A 35 -13.55 10.07 -0.29
N ALA A 36 -12.38 9.74 0.26
CA ALA A 36 -11.19 10.56 0.11
C ALA A 36 -10.63 10.36 -1.31
N ALA A 37 -11.36 10.84 -2.33
CA ALA A 37 -10.77 11.08 -3.63
C ALA A 37 -9.87 12.33 -3.50
N ASN A 38 -8.68 12.16 -2.91
CA ASN A 38 -7.63 13.16 -3.05
C ASN A 38 -7.27 13.21 -4.55
N ALA A 39 -7.38 14.37 -5.19
CA ALA A 39 -7.20 14.52 -6.63
C ALA A 39 -5.81 14.08 -7.13
N ASN A 40 -4.83 14.02 -6.24
CA ASN A 40 -3.46 13.65 -6.52
C ASN A 40 -3.18 12.18 -6.16
N LEU A 41 -4.11 11.45 -5.56
CA LEU A 41 -3.92 10.07 -5.09
C LEU A 41 -4.61 9.08 -6.02
N PHE A 42 -3.85 8.09 -6.50
CA PHE A 42 -4.33 7.00 -7.32
C PHE A 42 -3.94 5.66 -6.69
N VAL A 43 -4.87 4.71 -6.66
CA VAL A 43 -4.65 3.37 -6.11
C VAL A 43 -5.11 2.34 -7.13
N SER A 44 -4.21 1.45 -7.57
CA SER A 44 -4.46 0.58 -8.73
C SER A 44 -5.66 -0.37 -8.58
N ALA A 45 -6.02 -0.69 -7.34
CA ALA A 45 -7.12 -1.58 -7.02
C ALA A 45 -8.35 -0.86 -6.42
N GLU A 46 -8.37 0.48 -6.42
CA GLU A 46 -9.54 1.23 -5.96
C GLU A 46 -10.79 0.84 -6.76
N ASN A 47 -11.81 0.39 -6.04
CA ASN A 47 -13.09 0.06 -6.63
C ASN A 47 -14.21 0.23 -5.60
N SER A 48 -14.88 1.38 -5.67
CA SER A 48 -15.99 1.74 -4.78
C SER A 48 -17.20 0.82 -4.92
N GLN A 49 -17.35 0.09 -6.04
CA GLN A 49 -18.46 -0.86 -6.21
C GLN A 49 -18.31 -2.09 -5.30
N PHE A 50 -17.11 -2.34 -4.78
CA PHE A 50 -16.80 -3.45 -3.88
C PHE A 50 -16.27 -2.96 -2.53
N ASP A 51 -16.61 -1.74 -2.10
CA ASP A 51 -16.10 -1.16 -0.84
C ASP A 51 -14.56 -1.21 -0.73
N ASN A 52 -13.86 -1.04 -1.88
CA ASN A 52 -12.40 -1.19 -1.97
C ASN A 52 -11.87 -2.52 -1.39
N TYR A 53 -12.69 -3.57 -1.50
CA TYR A 53 -12.31 -4.94 -1.17
C TYR A 53 -11.29 -5.46 -2.17
N MET A 54 -10.15 -5.90 -1.64
CA MET A 54 -9.08 -6.47 -2.46
C MET A 54 -8.94 -7.95 -2.15
N SER A 55 -9.00 -8.77 -3.21
CA SER A 55 -8.96 -10.21 -3.11
C SER A 55 -7.67 -10.78 -3.66
N GLY A 56 -7.15 -11.81 -2.99
CA GLY A 56 -6.07 -12.63 -3.49
C GLY A 56 -4.67 -11.99 -3.39
N PRO A 57 -3.66 -12.71 -3.89
CA PRO A 57 -2.27 -12.28 -3.88
C PRO A 57 -2.02 -11.25 -4.98
N GLN A 58 -2.16 -9.96 -4.63
CA GLN A 58 -1.89 -8.85 -5.54
C GLN A 58 -0.99 -7.80 -4.89
N VAL A 59 -0.12 -7.19 -5.70
CA VAL A 59 0.62 -5.98 -5.32
C VAL A 59 -0.20 -4.78 -5.74
N ILE A 60 -0.49 -3.91 -4.77
CA ILE A 60 -1.29 -2.71 -4.95
C ILE A 60 -0.31 -1.54 -5.08
N GLU A 61 -0.48 -0.78 -6.14
CA GLU A 61 0.29 0.43 -6.41
C GLU A 61 -0.49 1.63 -5.90
N VAL A 62 0.22 2.52 -5.22
CA VAL A 62 -0.27 3.83 -4.80
C VAL A 62 0.61 4.89 -5.45
N VAL A 63 -0.01 5.79 -6.19
CA VAL A 63 0.68 6.89 -6.89
C VAL A 63 0.18 8.21 -6.33
N VAL A 64 1.12 9.12 -6.04
CA VAL A 64 0.83 10.52 -5.73
C VAL A 64 1.38 11.39 -6.85
N ILE A 65 0.48 12.06 -7.56
CA ILE A 65 0.75 12.98 -8.67
C ILE A 65 0.43 14.38 -8.17
N ASP A 66 1.44 15.05 -7.62
CA ASP A 66 1.27 16.38 -7.02
C ASP A 66 2.36 17.33 -7.53
N SER A 67 1.93 18.41 -8.19
CA SER A 67 2.83 19.40 -8.80
C SER A 67 3.66 20.18 -7.79
N ASP A 68 3.29 20.19 -6.52
CA ASP A 68 4.03 20.92 -5.48
C ASP A 68 5.25 20.13 -4.99
N ILE A 69 5.30 18.81 -5.26
CA ILE A 69 6.34 17.89 -4.80
C ILE A 69 6.90 17.01 -5.93
N ASN A 70 6.82 17.45 -7.20
CA ASN A 70 7.28 16.67 -8.35
C ASN A 70 8.64 17.10 -8.93
N ASP A 71 9.26 18.16 -8.42
CA ASP A 71 10.63 18.53 -8.85
C ASP A 71 11.62 17.41 -8.49
N THR A 72 12.43 16.98 -9.46
CA THR A 72 13.40 15.87 -9.30
C THR A 72 14.84 16.36 -9.12
N ASP A 73 15.06 17.66 -9.32
CA ASP A 73 16.34 18.36 -9.11
C ASP A 73 16.41 19.07 -7.74
N GLU A 74 15.30 19.05 -6.99
CA GLU A 74 15.23 19.54 -5.63
C GLU A 74 14.89 18.40 -4.66
N ALA A 75 15.50 18.41 -3.47
CA ALA A 75 15.14 17.46 -2.43
C ALA A 75 13.76 17.83 -1.85
N LYS A 76 12.72 17.10 -2.25
CA LYS A 76 11.39 17.16 -1.63
C LYS A 76 11.25 16.07 -0.57
N GLY A 77 10.41 16.35 0.43
CA GLY A 77 9.98 15.34 1.40
C GLY A 77 9.00 14.38 0.77
N GLU A 78 9.00 13.14 1.25
CA GLU A 78 8.02 12.13 0.88
C GLU A 78 6.59 12.55 1.30
N PRO A 79 5.56 12.31 0.48
CA PRO A 79 4.19 12.55 0.87
C PRO A 79 3.78 11.57 1.98
N ASP A 80 3.03 12.08 2.97
CA ASP A 80 2.48 11.24 4.04
C ASP A 80 1.29 10.43 3.51
N VAL A 81 1.56 9.17 3.16
CA VAL A 81 0.54 8.20 2.71
C VAL A 81 0.33 7.15 3.79
N THR A 82 -0.93 6.87 4.13
CA THR A 82 -1.24 5.78 5.08
C THR A 82 -2.14 4.73 4.47
N VAL A 83 -1.91 3.45 4.80
CA VAL A 83 -2.80 2.31 4.54
C VAL A 83 -3.24 1.75 5.88
N ASN A 84 -4.54 1.77 6.18
CA ASN A 84 -5.08 1.31 7.48
C ASN A 84 -4.40 1.98 8.69
N GLY A 85 -4.05 3.26 8.57
CA GLY A 85 -3.38 4.05 9.62
C GLY A 85 -1.88 3.79 9.77
N LYS A 86 -1.28 2.97 8.90
CA LYS A 86 0.16 2.70 8.84
C LYS A 86 0.80 3.46 7.69
N VAL A 87 1.97 4.04 7.92
CA VAL A 87 2.67 4.82 6.89
C VAL A 87 3.17 3.89 5.78
N LEU A 88 2.76 4.18 4.55
CA LEU A 88 3.28 3.55 3.35
C LEU A 88 4.52 4.32 2.91
N ARG A 89 5.63 3.60 2.72
CA ARG A 89 6.86 4.19 2.18
C ARG A 89 6.69 4.46 0.69
N MET A 90 6.94 5.70 0.28
CA MET A 90 6.86 6.19 -1.09
C MET A 90 8.26 6.56 -1.61
N VAL A 91 8.45 6.42 -2.92
CA VAL A 91 9.68 6.76 -3.62
C VAL A 91 9.35 7.66 -4.80
N GLN A 92 10.09 8.75 -4.97
CA GLN A 92 9.96 9.62 -6.13
C GLN A 92 10.63 8.98 -7.35
N ALA A 93 9.90 8.88 -8.45
CA ALA A 93 10.44 8.41 -9.72
C ALA A 93 10.92 9.59 -10.59
N VAL A 94 11.55 9.27 -11.72
CA VAL A 94 12.14 10.25 -12.65
C VAL A 94 11.11 11.10 -13.40
N ASP A 95 9.83 10.71 -13.36
CA ASP A 95 8.72 11.49 -13.89
C ASP A 95 8.16 12.49 -12.87
N GLY A 96 8.75 12.55 -11.66
CA GLY A 96 8.36 13.42 -10.56
C GLY A 96 7.26 12.87 -9.67
N ASN A 97 6.59 11.78 -10.07
CA ASN A 97 5.51 11.20 -9.27
C ASN A 97 6.08 10.33 -8.14
N TRP A 98 5.29 10.15 -7.09
CA TRP A 98 5.65 9.31 -5.94
C TRP A 98 4.90 7.98 -5.98
N TYR A 99 5.62 6.89 -5.77
CA TYR A 99 5.10 5.52 -5.87
C TYR A 99 5.33 4.76 -4.57
N GLY A 100 4.30 4.04 -4.11
CA GLY A 100 4.38 3.10 -3.00
C GLY A 100 3.67 1.80 -3.36
N TYR A 101 4.11 0.70 -2.76
CA TYR A 101 3.59 -0.63 -3.05
C TYR A 101 3.32 -1.40 -1.76
N PHE A 102 2.18 -2.10 -1.70
CA PHE A 102 1.85 -2.99 -0.59
C PHE A 102 1.07 -4.21 -1.06
N ALA A 103 1.03 -5.24 -0.23
CA ALA A 103 0.27 -6.47 -0.49
C ALA A 103 -0.22 -7.04 0.85
N ASP A 104 -1.26 -7.89 0.81
CA ASP A 104 -1.59 -8.74 1.94
C ASP A 104 -0.49 -9.80 2.10
N ARG A 105 0.23 -9.73 3.23
CA ARG A 105 1.40 -10.58 3.51
C ARG A 105 1.05 -12.07 3.46
N ASP A 106 -0.08 -12.46 4.04
CA ASP A 106 -0.43 -13.88 4.16
C ASP A 106 -0.87 -14.43 2.79
N GLN A 107 -1.63 -13.66 2.00
CA GLN A 107 -1.96 -14.05 0.63
C GLN A 107 -0.72 -14.16 -0.25
N ALA A 108 0.20 -13.19 -0.16
CA ALA A 108 1.46 -13.24 -0.90
C ALA A 108 2.28 -14.49 -0.55
N LEU A 109 2.45 -14.78 0.75
CA LEU A 109 3.15 -15.98 1.22
C LEU A 109 2.49 -17.28 0.77
N ILE A 110 1.16 -17.36 0.85
CA ILE A 110 0.41 -18.54 0.41
C ILE A 110 0.63 -18.76 -1.09
N ALA A 111 0.54 -17.70 -1.90
CA ALA A 111 0.74 -17.77 -3.34
C ALA A 111 2.17 -18.19 -3.72
N ASP A 112 3.17 -17.59 -3.09
CA ASP A 112 4.58 -17.90 -3.26
C ASP A 112 4.87 -19.38 -2.95
N SER A 113 4.32 -19.88 -1.85
CA SER A 113 4.49 -21.27 -1.42
C SER A 113 3.85 -22.33 -2.35
N THR A 114 3.06 -21.92 -3.36
CA THR A 114 2.45 -22.87 -4.31
C THR A 114 3.46 -23.44 -5.31
N ALA A 115 4.58 -22.76 -5.52
CA ALA A 115 5.65 -23.24 -6.39
C ALA A 115 6.64 -24.12 -5.62
N THR A 116 7.05 -25.22 -6.24
CA THR A 116 8.06 -26.16 -5.68
C THR A 116 9.46 -25.90 -6.22
N THR A 117 9.57 -25.05 -7.24
CA THR A 117 10.84 -24.61 -7.86
C THR A 117 10.99 -23.12 -7.58
N ALA A 118 12.11 -22.71 -7.00
CA ALA A 118 12.37 -21.30 -6.70
C ALA A 118 12.32 -20.44 -7.97
N GLY A 119 11.77 -19.23 -7.89
CA GLY A 119 11.66 -18.32 -9.03
C GLY A 119 10.54 -18.70 -10.03
N SER A 120 9.66 -19.64 -9.68
CA SER A 120 8.56 -20.09 -10.54
C SER A 120 7.21 -19.78 -9.91
N GLY A 121 6.15 -19.67 -10.73
CA GLY A 121 4.80 -19.40 -10.23
C GLY A 121 4.59 -17.92 -9.88
N LEU A 122 3.69 -17.66 -8.92
CA LEU A 122 3.52 -16.33 -8.35
C LEU A 122 4.60 -16.12 -7.28
N ASP A 123 5.64 -15.37 -7.61
CA ASP A 123 6.78 -15.11 -6.72
C ASP A 123 6.72 -13.64 -6.27
N PHE A 124 6.74 -13.42 -4.96
CA PHE A 124 6.69 -12.08 -4.36
C PHE A 124 8.06 -11.62 -3.87
N GLY A 125 9.12 -12.40 -4.13
CA GLY A 125 10.48 -12.17 -3.69
C GLY A 125 10.79 -12.76 -2.32
N GLN A 126 11.94 -12.41 -1.78
CA GLN A 126 12.33 -12.77 -0.43
C GLN A 126 11.58 -11.95 0.62
N PHE A 127 10.82 -12.63 1.46
CA PHE A 127 10.19 -12.03 2.63
C PHE A 127 11.19 -11.82 3.77
N CYS A 128 11.24 -10.58 4.28
CA CYS A 128 12.01 -10.18 5.44
C CYS A 128 11.10 -9.62 6.53
N ALA A 129 11.51 -9.76 7.80
CA ALA A 129 10.78 -9.16 8.91
C ALA A 129 10.90 -7.64 8.87
N ALA A 130 9.84 -6.93 9.28
CA ALA A 130 9.80 -5.48 9.37
C ALA A 130 10.97 -4.88 10.19
N SER A 131 11.46 -5.60 11.19
CA SER A 131 12.60 -5.19 12.02
C SER A 131 13.94 -5.17 11.28
N THR A 132 14.04 -5.82 10.12
CA THR A 132 15.28 -5.90 9.33
C THR A 132 15.42 -4.77 8.30
N GLY A 133 14.37 -3.97 8.08
CA GLY A 133 14.34 -2.93 7.05
C GLY A 133 15.53 -1.98 7.10
N THR A 134 15.93 -1.53 8.29
CA THR A 134 17.07 -0.59 8.43
C THR A 134 18.39 -1.24 8.03
N THR A 135 18.55 -2.54 8.25
CA THR A 135 19.76 -3.28 7.87
C THR A 135 19.78 -3.61 6.37
N VAL A 136 18.62 -3.94 5.80
CA VAL A 136 18.50 -4.41 4.41
C VAL A 136 18.35 -3.26 3.41
N LEU A 137 17.53 -2.26 3.73
CA LEU A 137 17.15 -1.15 2.85
C LEU A 137 17.69 0.21 3.31
N GLY A 138 18.29 0.31 4.51
CA GLY A 138 18.73 1.58 5.08
C GLY A 138 17.62 2.49 5.61
N ILE A 139 16.36 2.02 5.61
CA ILE A 139 15.18 2.78 6.06
C ILE A 139 14.37 1.97 7.08
N SER A 140 13.62 2.63 7.97
CA SER A 140 12.71 1.92 8.87
C SER A 140 11.50 1.37 8.10
N THR A 141 11.14 0.13 8.39
CA THR A 141 9.91 -0.51 7.89
C THR A 141 9.02 -0.99 9.04
N SER A 142 9.11 -0.35 10.21
CA SER A 142 8.35 -0.71 11.42
C SER A 142 6.83 -0.56 11.28
N GLU A 143 6.37 0.22 10.31
CA GLU A 143 4.95 0.41 10.01
C GLU A 143 4.37 -0.67 9.08
N THR A 144 5.11 -1.75 8.79
CA THR A 144 4.64 -2.89 7.99
C THR A 144 4.66 -4.18 8.79
N ASP A 145 3.94 -5.22 8.34
CA ASP A 145 4.03 -6.57 8.91
C ASP A 145 5.27 -7.35 8.41
N GLY A 146 5.94 -6.81 7.39
CA GLY A 146 7.08 -7.40 6.70
C GLY A 146 7.36 -6.66 5.40
N ILE A 147 8.48 -6.99 4.77
CA ILE A 147 8.83 -6.50 3.45
C ILE A 147 9.15 -7.67 2.55
N ALA A 148 8.96 -7.50 1.24
CA ALA A 148 9.42 -8.44 0.25
C ALA A 148 10.40 -7.73 -0.70
N ILE A 149 11.48 -8.41 -1.07
CA ILE A 149 12.54 -7.88 -1.93
C ILE A 149 12.87 -8.88 -3.04
N SER A 150 13.08 -8.42 -4.25
CA SER A 150 13.44 -9.26 -5.41
C SER A 150 14.81 -8.89 -5.95
#